data_AF-X1EKG8-F1
#
_entry.id   AF-X1EKG8-F1
#
_cell.length_a   1.000
_cell.length_b   1.000
_cell.length_c   1.000
_cell.angle_alpha   90.00
_cell.angle_beta   90.00
_cell.angle_gamma   90.00
#
_symmetry.space_group_name_H-M   'P 1'
#
loop_
_entity.id
_entity.type
_entity.pdbx_description
1 polymer ?
#
loop_
_entity_poly.entity_id
_entity_poly.type
_entity_poly.pdbx_seq_one_letter_code
_entity_poly.pdbx_strand_id
1 'polypeptide(L)'
;MELSINLLKKIAINVYDVVHPILGSKEAAKKSQRGAGGDISMQIDLLAEQSVIRTLESEKVDILMISEEIGEIYIGNKNNAIKNQNVLIIDP
;
A
#
# COMPACT_ATOMS: atom_id res chain seq x y z
N MET A 1 -7.42 -2.46 -14.88
CA MET A 1 -8.06 -3.71 -14.36
C MET A 1 -8.95 -3.33 -13.19
N GLU A 2 -10.02 -4.07 -12.91
CA GLU A 2 -10.88 -3.81 -11.73
C GLU A 2 -10.33 -4.47 -10.47
N LEU A 3 -10.68 -3.92 -9.30
CA LEU A 3 -10.33 -4.52 -8.01
C LEU A 3 -11.00 -5.89 -7.91
N SER A 4 -10.25 -6.94 -7.57
CA SER A 4 -10.77 -8.30 -7.46
C SER A 4 -10.12 -9.04 -6.30
N ILE A 5 -10.78 -10.12 -5.83
CA ILE A 5 -10.23 -10.98 -4.77
C ILE A 5 -8.86 -11.53 -5.16
N ASN A 6 -8.65 -11.86 -6.44
CA ASN A 6 -7.35 -12.35 -6.91
C ASN A 6 -6.27 -11.28 -6.83
N LEU A 7 -6.60 -10.03 -7.16
CA LEU A 7 -5.69 -8.91 -6.98
C LEU A 7 -5.35 -8.69 -5.50
N LEU A 8 -6.34 -8.71 -4.61
CA LEU A 8 -6.13 -8.54 -3.17
C LEU A 8 -5.23 -9.65 -2.60
N LYS A 9 -5.43 -10.90 -3.02
CA LYS A 9 -4.52 -12.01 -2.66
C LYS A 9 -3.11 -11.78 -3.16
N LYS A 10 -2.95 -11.31 -4.39
CA LYS A 10 -1.63 -10.98 -4.96
C LYS A 10 -0.94 -9.88 -4.16
N ILE A 11 -1.67 -8.83 -3.78
CA ILE A 11 -1.16 -7.76 -2.91
C ILE A 11 -0.67 -8.34 -1.58
N ALA A 12 -1.48 -9.15 -0.90
CA ALA A 12 -1.10 -9.74 0.39
C ALA A 12 0.15 -10.64 0.28
N ILE A 13 0.27 -11.42 -0.78
CA ILE A 13 1.45 -12.26 -1.03
C ILE A 13 2.69 -11.39 -1.29
N ASN A 14 2.57 -10.37 -2.14
CA ASN A 14 3.69 -9.47 -2.44
C ASN A 14 4.14 -8.67 -1.21
N VAL A 15 3.22 -8.28 -0.33
CA VAL A 15 3.56 -7.65 0.95
C VAL A 15 4.33 -8.64 1.81
N TYR A 16 3.80 -9.86 2.00
CA TYR A 16 4.45 -10.92 2.77
C TYR A 16 5.88 -11.19 2.29
N ASP A 17 6.08 -11.36 0.99
CA ASP A 17 7.40 -11.66 0.41
C ASP A 17 8.44 -10.56 0.67
N VAL A 18 7.99 -9.30 0.78
CA VAL A 18 8.85 -8.14 1.03
C VAL A 18 9.16 -7.98 2.52
N VAL A 19 8.17 -8.19 3.40
CA VAL A 19 8.33 -7.92 4.84
C VAL A 19 8.86 -9.13 5.62
N HIS A 20 8.52 -10.35 5.20
CA HIS A 20 8.91 -11.57 5.90
C HIS A 20 10.43 -11.71 6.09
N PRO A 21 11.30 -11.40 5.11
CA PRO A 21 12.76 -11.52 5.27
C PRO A 21 13.36 -10.59 6.33
N ILE A 22 12.71 -9.46 6.63
CA ILE A 22 13.20 -8.45 7.57
C ILE A 22 12.47 -8.48 8.92
N LEU A 23 11.48 -9.37 9.07
CA LEU A 23 10.64 -9.43 10.26
C LEU A 23 11.49 -9.67 11.53
N GLY A 24 11.30 -8.84 12.54
CA GLY A 24 12.07 -8.89 13.80
C GLY A 24 13.51 -8.35 13.71
N SER A 25 13.93 -7.84 12.54
CA SER A 25 15.24 -7.21 12.39
C SER A 25 15.27 -5.78 12.95
N LYS A 26 16.48 -5.27 13.24
CA LYS A 26 16.68 -3.86 13.58
C LYS A 26 16.33 -2.92 12.43
N GLU A 27 16.44 -3.39 11.19
CA GLU A 27 16.07 -2.63 10.00
C GLU A 27 14.56 -2.41 9.95
N ALA A 28 13.76 -3.45 10.16
CA ALA A 28 12.31 -3.35 10.26
C ALA A 28 11.88 -2.36 11.36
N ALA A 29 12.58 -2.36 12.49
CA ALA A 29 12.29 -1.47 13.62
C ALA A 29 12.83 -0.03 13.47
N LYS A 30 13.50 0.29 12.35
CA LYS A 30 14.06 1.62 12.14
C LYS A 30 12.92 2.62 11.96
N LYS A 31 12.90 3.65 12.82
CA LYS A 31 11.99 4.78 12.68
C LYS A 31 12.23 5.47 11.35
N SER A 32 11.15 5.72 10.63
CA SER A 32 11.17 6.47 9.38
C SER A 32 10.56 7.86 9.59
N GLN A 33 9.63 8.24 8.72
CA GLN A 33 8.94 9.52 8.74
C GLN A 33 7.65 9.46 9.56
N ARG A 34 7.08 10.64 9.81
CA ARG A 34 5.78 10.76 10.46
C ARG A 34 4.70 10.46 9.42
N GLY A 35 3.84 9.49 9.70
CA GLY A 35 2.70 9.13 8.85
C GLY A 35 1.61 10.19 8.86
N ALA A 36 0.64 10.05 7.96
CA ALA A 36 -0.55 10.91 7.88
C ALA A 36 -1.40 10.86 9.16
N GLY A 37 -1.43 9.71 9.86
CA GLY A 37 -2.05 9.54 11.18
C GLY A 37 -1.37 10.33 12.31
N GLY A 38 -0.14 10.81 12.08
CA GLY A 38 0.63 11.58 13.06
C GLY A 38 1.56 10.76 13.94
N ASP A 39 1.58 9.44 13.78
CA ASP A 39 2.52 8.53 14.42
C ASP A 39 3.83 8.37 13.63
N ILE A 40 4.88 7.88 14.29
CA ILE A 40 6.17 7.61 13.63
C ILE A 40 6.09 6.22 13.01
N SER A 41 6.04 6.15 11.68
CA SER A 41 6.04 4.89 10.95
C SER A 41 7.38 4.17 11.07
N MET A 42 7.33 2.85 11.08
CA MET A 42 8.50 1.98 11.02
C MET A 42 8.87 1.70 9.56
N GLN A 43 10.13 1.28 9.34
CA GLN A 43 10.62 0.95 8.00
C GLN A 43 9.85 -0.21 7.37
N ILE A 44 9.35 -1.16 8.18
CA ILE A 44 8.56 -2.29 7.71
C ILE A 44 7.21 -1.84 7.14
N ASP A 45 6.52 -0.89 7.80
CA ASP A 45 5.24 -0.34 7.36
C ASP A 45 5.39 0.32 5.98
N LEU A 46 6.46 1.11 5.80
CA LEU A 46 6.75 1.74 4.51
C LEU A 46 7.06 0.73 3.40
N LEU A 47 7.70 -0.39 3.72
CA LEU A 47 8.01 -1.43 2.73
C LEU A 47 6.75 -2.21 2.35
N ALA A 48 5.87 -2.48 3.31
CA ALA A 48 4.56 -3.07 3.06
C ALA A 48 3.74 -2.17 2.13
N GLU A 49 3.61 -0.89 2.48
CA GLU A 49 2.84 0.08 1.72
C GLU A 49 3.38 0.26 0.29
N GLN A 50 4.70 0.40 0.14
CA GLN A 50 5.33 0.46 -1.19
C GLN A 50 5.06 -0.80 -2.02
N SER A 51 4.98 -1.97 -1.40
CA SER A 51 4.63 -3.22 -2.09
C SER A 51 3.19 -3.17 -2.61
N VAL A 52 2.25 -2.61 -1.84
CA VAL A 52 0.87 -2.40 -2.27
C VAL A 52 0.81 -1.45 -3.47
N ILE A 53 1.43 -0.26 -3.36
CA ILE A 53 1.45 0.75 -4.42
C ILE A 53 2.01 0.17 -5.72
N ARG A 54 3.19 -0.48 -5.66
CA ARG A 54 3.82 -1.11 -6.83
C ARG A 54 2.93 -2.17 -7.47
N THR A 55 2.24 -2.96 -6.66
CA THR A 55 1.32 -3.98 -7.18
C THR A 55 0.15 -3.33 -7.92
N LEU A 56 -0.49 -2.32 -7.33
CA LEU A 56 -1.60 -1.58 -7.97
C LEU A 56 -1.17 -0.88 -9.27
N GLU A 57 0.02 -0.27 -9.28
CA GLU A 57 0.60 0.36 -10.47
C GLU A 57 0.88 -0.67 -11.57
N SER A 58 1.51 -1.81 -11.23
CA SER A 58 1.83 -2.87 -12.18
C SER A 58 0.59 -3.47 -12.84
N GLU A 59 -0.51 -3.52 -12.09
CA GLU A 59 -1.81 -4.05 -12.51
C GLU A 59 -2.69 -3.00 -13.21
N LYS A 60 -2.17 -1.77 -13.37
CA LYS A 60 -2.82 -0.64 -14.06
C LYS A 60 -4.25 -0.45 -13.57
N VAL A 61 -4.40 -0.37 -12.25
CA VAL A 61 -5.67 -0.14 -11.57
C VAL A 61 -5.85 1.36 -11.37
N ASP A 62 -7.01 1.85 -11.77
CA ASP A 62 -7.42 3.24 -11.49
C ASP A 62 -8.19 3.25 -10.16
N ILE A 63 -7.56 3.72 -9.08
CA ILE A 63 -8.09 3.61 -7.71
C ILE A 63 -7.61 4.73 -6.79
N LEU A 64 -8.46 5.11 -5.83
CA LEU A 64 -8.05 5.86 -4.65
C LEU A 64 -7.60 4.88 -3.56
N MET A 65 -6.35 4.96 -3.14
CA MET A 65 -5.82 4.25 -1.97
C MET A 65 -5.79 5.19 -0.77
N ILE A 66 -6.15 4.67 0.40
CA ILE A 66 -6.10 5.38 1.68
C ILE A 66 -5.37 4.50 2.70
N SER A 67 -4.34 5.04 3.35
CA SER A 67 -3.51 4.36 4.37
C SER A 67 -3.14 5.29 5.53
N GLU A 68 -2.64 4.73 6.63
CA GLU A 68 -2.19 5.50 7.80
C GLU A 68 -0.92 6.31 7.51
N GLU A 69 -0.03 5.78 6.68
CA GLU A 69 1.30 6.33 6.42
C GLU A 69 1.22 7.50 5.43
N ILE A 70 0.53 7.33 4.30
CA ILE A 70 0.47 8.31 3.20
C ILE A 70 -0.84 9.12 3.20
N GLY A 71 -1.90 8.63 3.81
CA GLY A 71 -3.23 9.22 3.67
C GLY A 71 -3.82 8.89 2.30
N GLU A 72 -4.31 9.89 1.57
CA GLU A 72 -4.98 9.69 0.28
C GLU A 72 -4.01 9.75 -0.91
N ILE A 73 -4.01 8.71 -1.75
CA ILE A 73 -3.25 8.67 -3.00
C ILE A 73 -4.08 8.09 -4.15
N TYR A 74 -4.07 8.75 -5.30
CA TYR A 74 -4.66 8.21 -6.53
C TYR A 74 -3.61 7.41 -7.30
N ILE A 75 -3.91 6.14 -7.58
CA ILE A 75 -3.11 5.27 -8.44
C ILE A 75 -3.78 5.20 -9.81
N GLY A 76 -2.98 5.30 -10.88
CA GLY A 76 -3.48 5.30 -12.25
C GLY A 76 -4.19 6.60 -12.64
N ASN A 77 -5.25 6.49 -13.43
CA ASN A 77 -6.04 7.63 -13.89
C ASN A 77 -7.07 8.06 -12.83
N LYS A 78 -6.81 9.22 -12.20
CA LYS A 78 -7.69 9.83 -11.19
C LYS A 78 -9.15 9.98 -11.63
N ASN A 79 -9.41 10.39 -12.87
CA ASN A 79 -10.79 10.60 -13.33
C ASN A 79 -11.55 9.27 -13.42
N ASN A 80 -10.87 8.21 -13.85
CA ASN A 80 -11.45 6.86 -13.88
C ASN A 80 -11.68 6.33 -12.46
N ALA A 81 -10.72 6.53 -11.55
CA ALA A 81 -10.85 6.14 -10.15
C ALA A 81 -12.10 6.76 -9.49
N ILE A 82 -12.29 8.07 -9.70
CA ILE A 82 -13.46 8.82 -9.19
C ILE A 82 -14.74 8.32 -9.85
N LYS A 83 -14.75 8.18 -11.19
CA LYS A 83 -15.94 7.75 -11.94
C LYS A 83 -16.41 6.35 -11.54
N ASN A 84 -15.46 5.44 -11.32
CA ASN A 84 -15.73 4.05 -10.96
C ASN A 84 -15.90 3.87 -9.44
N GLN A 85 -15.65 4.91 -8.65
CA GLN A 85 -15.72 4.88 -7.18
C GLN A 85 -14.86 3.76 -6.56
N ASN A 86 -13.74 3.43 -7.20
CA ASN A 86 -12.81 2.44 -6.69
C ASN A 86 -12.03 3.06 -5.53
N VAL A 87 -12.22 2.52 -4.34
CA VAL A 87 -11.50 2.92 -3.13
C VAL A 87 -10.94 1.67 -2.45
N LEU A 88 -9.67 1.72 -2.08
CA LEU A 88 -9.00 0.70 -1.29
C LEU A 88 -8.46 1.36 -0.02
N ILE A 89 -8.93 0.92 1.14
CA ILE A 89 -8.46 1.36 2.44
C ILE A 89 -7.61 0.23 3.02
N ILE A 90 -6.38 0.53 3.43
CA ILE A 90 -5.43 -0.47 3.93
C ILE A 90 -4.78 -0.04 5.24
N ASP A 91 -4.36 -1.05 5.97
CA ASP A 91 -3.43 -0.99 7.11
C ASP A 91 -2.29 -1.96 6.74
N PRO A 92 -1.13 -1.45 6.25
CA PRO A 92 -0.08 -2.23 5.58
C PRO A 92 0.65 -3.27 6.43
#